data_AF-A0A377BSY5-F1
#
_entry.id   AF-A0A377BSY5-F1
#
_cell.length_a   1.000
_cell.length_b   1.000
_cell.length_c   1.000
_cell.angle_alpha   90.00
_cell.angle_beta   90.00
_cell.angle_gamma   90.00
#
_symmetry.space_group_name_H-M   'P 1'
#
loop_
_entity.id
_entity.type
_entity.pdbx_description
1 polymer ?
#
loop_
_entity_poly.entity_id
_entity_poly.type
_entity_poly.pdbx_seq_one_letter_code
_entity_poly.pdbx_strand_id
1 'polypeptide(L)' 'MTRTNLITGFLGSGKTTSILHLLAHKDPNEKWAVLVNEFGEVGIDGALLADSGALLERDPRRLHVLR' A
#
# COMPACT_ATOMS: atom_id res chain seq x y z
N MET A 1 -15.70 8.53 -9.25
CA MET A 1 -15.06 8.90 -7.97
C MET A 1 -14.51 7.63 -7.36
N THR A 2 -13.20 7.55 -7.18
CA THR A 2 -12.54 6.41 -6.52
C THR A 2 -12.57 6.66 -5.02
N ARG A 3 -12.88 5.63 -4.20
CA ARG A 3 -12.78 5.77 -2.74
C ARG A 3 -11.31 5.70 -2.35
N THR A 4 -10.84 6.72 -1.62
CA THR A 4 -9.44 6.83 -1.20
C THR A 4 -9.37 6.88 0.33
N ASN A 5 -8.58 5.98 0.91
CA ASN A 5 -8.29 5.96 2.34
C ASN A 5 -6.86 6.41 2.56
N LEU A 6 -6.63 7.32 3.50
CA LEU A 6 -5.31 7.78 3.89
C LEU A 6 -4.91 7.17 5.23
N ILE A 7 -3.84 6.39 5.25
CA ILE A 7 -3.27 5.81 6.46
C ILE A 7 -1.96 6.55 6.78
N THR A 8 -1.91 7.20 7.93
CA THR A 8 -0.76 7.98 8.39
C THR A 8 -0.43 7.65 9.85
N GLY A 9 0.79 7.98 10.29
CA GLY A 9 1.29 7.69 11.63
C GLY A 9 2.81 7.66 11.69
N PHE A 10 3.36 7.74 12.90
CA PHE A 10 4.81 7.72 13.16
C PHE A 10 5.49 6.41 12.70
N LEU A 11 6.81 6.42 12.55
CA LEU A 11 7.57 5.19 12.25
C LEU A 11 7.35 4.16 13.38
N GLY A 12 7.14 2.90 13.02
CA GLY A 12 6.85 1.84 14.00
C GLY A 12 5.42 1.82 14.55
N SER A 13 4.52 2.72 14.11
CA SER A 13 3.13 2.75 14.59
C SER A 13 2.23 1.62 14.05
N GLY A 14 2.80 0.62 13.36
CA GLY A 14 2.05 -0.53 12.82
C GLY A 14 1.30 -0.29 11.51
N LYS A 15 1.61 0.76 10.74
CA LYS A 15 0.90 1.07 9.47
C LYS A 15 0.88 -0.10 8.48
N THR A 16 2.04 -0.69 8.19
CA THR A 16 2.16 -1.82 7.26
C THR A 16 1.33 -3.02 7.74
N THR A 17 1.41 -3.36 9.04
CA THR A 17 0.62 -4.43 9.65
C THR A 17 -0.89 -4.21 9.48
N SER A 18 -1.37 -2.99 9.71
CA SER A 18 -2.78 -2.64 9.52
C SER A 18 -3.22 -2.75 8.06
N ILE A 19 -2.38 -2.32 7.11
CA ILE A 19 -2.67 -2.44 5.67
C ILE A 19 -2.78 -3.92 5.27
N LEU A 20 -1.83 -4.75 5.69
CA LEU A 20 -1.84 -6.19 5.43
C LEU A 20 -3.10 -6.85 6.02
N HIS A 21 -3.45 -6.49 7.25
CA HIS A 21 -4.68 -6.97 7.89
C HIS A 21 -5.94 -6.57 7.10
N LEU A 22 -6.02 -5.33 6.59
CA LEU A 22 -7.13 -4.88 5.76
C LEU A 22 -7.20 -5.62 4.43
N LEU A 23 -6.06 -5.82 3.75
CA LEU A 23 -6.01 -6.56 2.49
C LEU A 23 -6.41 -8.04 2.66
N ALA A 24 -6.09 -8.65 3.80
CA ALA A 24 -6.48 -10.02 4.10
C ALA A 24 -7.99 -10.19 4.37
N HIS A 25 -8.68 -9.13 4.81
CA HIS A 25 -10.09 -9.17 5.21
C HIS A 25 -11.02 -8.38 4.29
N LYS A 26 -10.50 -7.72 3.23
CA LYS A 26 -11.33 -7.01 2.26
C LYS A 26 -12.27 -8.00 1.54
N ASP A 27 -13.36 -7.48 0.99
CA ASP A 27 -14.21 -8.28 0.11
C ASP A 27 -13.36 -8.80 -1.09
N PRO A 28 -13.41 -10.11 -1.39
CA PRO A 28 -12.70 -10.69 -2.54
C PRO A 28 -13.05 -10.03 -3.88
N ASN A 29 -14.28 -9.50 -4.03
CA ASN A 29 -14.76 -8.85 -5.25
C ASN A 29 -14.26 -7.41 -5.40
N GLU A 30 -13.69 -6.81 -4.35
CA GLU A 30 -13.15 -5.47 -4.43
C GLU A 30 -11.69 -5.47 -4.91
N LYS A 31 -11.36 -4.55 -5.83
CA LYS A 31 -9.99 -4.33 -6.30
C LYS A 31 -9.41 -3.11 -5.60
N TRP A 32 -8.37 -3.32 -4.81
CA TRP A 32 -7.71 -2.26 -4.05
C TRP A 32 -6.32 -2.02 -4.63
N ALA A 33 -5.96 -0.74 -4.79
CA ALA A 33 -4.61 -0.32 -5.08
C ALA A 33 -3.99 0.24 -3.80
N VAL A 34 -2.75 -0.15 -3.50
CA VAL A 34 -2.02 0.32 -2.32
C VAL A 34 -0.81 1.09 -2.79
N LEU A 35 -0.80 2.39 -2.50
CA LEU A 35 0.34 3.26 -2.72
C LEU A 35 1.10 3.43 -1.41
N VAL A 36 2.29 2.87 -1.35
CA VAL A 36 3.22 3.05 -0.23
C VAL A 36 4.36 3.96 -0.66
N ASN A 37 4.68 4.95 0.19
CA ASN A 37 5.88 5.74 0.02
C ASN A 37 7.01 5.07 0.79
N GLU A 38 8.00 4.54 0.08
CA GLU A 38 9.16 3.90 0.68
C GLU A 38 10.40 4.78 0.43
N PHE A 39 11.12 5.12 1.49
CA PHE A 39 12.33 5.93 1.42
C PHE A 39 13.54 5.04 1.79
N GLY A 40 14.29 4.58 0.78
CA GLY A 40 15.45 3.69 0.95
C GLY A 40 15.65 2.73 -0.23
N GLU A 41 16.87 2.25 -0.44
CA GLU A 41 17.25 1.38 -1.58
C GLU A 41 16.70 -0.06 -1.44
N VAL A 42 16.40 -0.48 -0.21
CA VAL A 42 15.86 -1.83 0.10
C VAL A 42 14.35 -1.74 0.31
N GLY A 43 13.60 -2.24 -0.67
CA GLY A 43 12.15 -2.15 -0.73
C GLY A 43 11.40 -3.25 0.04
N ILE A 44 11.44 -3.20 1.37
CA ILE A 44 10.86 -4.21 2.27
C ILE A 44 9.32 -4.14 2.26
N ASP A 45 8.77 -2.92 2.28
CA ASP A 45 7.31 -2.74 2.39
C ASP A 45 6.60 -3.18 1.10
N GLY A 46 7.20 -2.93 -0.06
CA GLY A 46 6.71 -3.44 -1.34
C GLY A 46 6.73 -4.97 -1.41
N ALA A 47 7.79 -5.63 -0.93
CA ALA A 47 7.87 -7.09 -0.96
C ALA A 47 6.78 -7.75 -0.07
N LEU A 48 6.52 -7.19 1.11
CA LEU A 48 5.47 -7.67 2.03
C LEU A 48 4.06 -7.52 1.44
N LEU A 49 3.78 -6.43 0.74
CA LEU A 49 2.46 -6.17 0.15
C LEU A 49 2.21 -6.96 -1.14
N ALA A 50 3.26 -7.29 -1.91
CA ALA A 50 3.15 -8.09 -3.13
C ALA A 50 2.58 -9.49 -2.85
N ASP A 51 3.03 -10.10 -1.75
CA ASP A 51 2.58 -11.43 -1.31
C ASP A 51 1.10 -11.44 -0.88
N SER A 52 0.56 -10.25 -0.55
CA SER A 52 -0.83 -10.08 -0.07
C SER A 52 -1.84 -9.80 -1.19
N GLY A 53 -1.45 -9.93 -2.46
CA GLY A 53 -2.35 -9.77 -3.61
C GLY A 53 -2.65 -8.31 -3.99
N ALA A 54 -1.88 -7.35 -3.48
CA ALA A 54 -1.95 -5.96 -3.93
C ALA A 54 -1.12 -5.78 -5.21
N LEU A 55 -1.71 -5.11 -6.21
CA LEU A 55 -0.96 -4.64 -7.37
C LEU A 55 -0.07 -3.47 -6.94
N LEU A 56 1.24 -3.67 -6.97
CA LEU A 56 2.23 -2.67 -6.63
C LEU A 56 2.85 -2.08 -7.89
N GLU A 57 2.68 -0.77 -8.05
CA GLU A 57 3.35 -0.03 -9.11
C GLU A 57 4.51 0.77 -8.52
N ARG A 58 5.74 0.38 -8.88
CA ARG A 58 6.97 1.03 -8.43
C ARG A 58 7.45 1.99 -9.53
N ASP A 59 6.94 3.22 -9.55
CA ASP A 59 7.55 4.29 -10.36
C ASP A 59 8.30 5.27 -9.45
N PRO A 60 9.64 5.15 -9.32
CA PRO A 60 10.45 6.04 -8.48
C PRO A 60 10.54 7.48 -9.03
N ARG A 61 9.95 7.79 -10.20
CA ARG A 61 9.97 9.10 -10.85
C ARG A 61 8.58 9.69 -11.10
N ARG A 62 7.49 8.99 -10.76
CA ARG A 62 6.12 9.51 -10.87
C ARG A 62 5.34 9.27 -9.59
N LEU A 63 5.33 10.29 -8.72
CA LEU A 63 4.20 10.50 -7.84
C LEU A 63 3.03 11.07 -8.66
N HIS A 64 2.42 10.24 -9.53
CA HIS A 64 1.09 10.57 -10.06
C HIS A 64 0.06 10.01 -9.10
N VAL A 65 -0.44 10.89 -8.23
CA VAL A 65 -1.74 10.72 -7.60
C VAL A 65 -2.77 10.71 -8.73
N LEU A 66 -3.12 9.52 -9.22
CA LEU A 66 -4.32 9.35 -10.04
C LEU A 66 -5.52 9.49 -9.09
N ARG A 67 -6.43 10.41 -9.46
CA ARG A 67 -7.64 10.76 -8.70
C ARG A 67 -8.53 9.58 -8.34
#